data_AF-A0A0P0EBW3-F1
#
_entry.id   AF-A0A0P0EBW3-F1
#
_cell.length_a   1.000
_cell.length_b   1.000
_cell.length_c   1.000
_cell.angle_alpha   90.00
_cell.angle_beta   90.00
_cell.angle_gamma   90.00
#
_symmetry.space_group_name_H-M   'P 1'
#
loop_
_entity.id
_entity.type
_entity.pdbx_description
1 polymer ?
#
loop_
_entity_poly.entity_id
_entity_poly.type
_entity_poly.pdbx_seq_one_letter_code
_entity_poly.pdbx_strand_id
1 'polypeptide(L)'
;MTDITITAPASGIAEGPLTFPGTPPVTDRRGAFAGELARAHSELEQARAQVAEREREIERLRTEQITDGSDPRLIDFWDKAGRIADHADFCQEYDRLAEAMNGTPRHRDWEVEAEVTVTVRLTYSTSATTEDDADENARDGIDIDDVIAAYRDNGSESFDVSIISTERV
;
A
#
# COMPACT_ATOMS: atom_id res chain seq x y z
N MET A 1 75.06 -70.31 -18.08
CA MET A 1 74.29 -69.06 -18.31
C MET A 1 73.02 -69.23 -17.51
N THR A 2 72.97 -68.66 -16.31
CA THR A 2 71.96 -68.93 -15.28
C THR A 2 70.96 -67.78 -15.23
N ASP A 3 69.68 -68.11 -15.46
CA ASP A 3 68.52 -67.26 -15.27
C ASP A 3 68.30 -66.93 -13.79
N ILE A 4 67.97 -65.66 -13.50
CA ILE A 4 67.43 -65.23 -12.21
C ILE A 4 66.10 -64.53 -12.46
N THR A 5 65.02 -65.27 -12.23
CA THR A 5 63.65 -64.77 -12.19
C THR A 5 63.43 -64.07 -10.84
N ILE A 6 63.24 -62.75 -10.83
CA ILE A 6 62.83 -62.00 -9.64
C ILE A 6 61.31 -61.81 -9.69
N THR A 7 60.61 -62.55 -8.83
CA THR A 7 59.21 -62.32 -8.48
C THR A 7 59.16 -61.34 -7.30
N ALA A 8 58.60 -60.15 -7.50
CA ALA A 8 58.37 -59.18 -6.43
C ALA A 8 57.15 -59.60 -5.57
N PRO A 9 57.22 -59.54 -4.23
CA PRO A 9 56.05 -59.77 -3.39
C PRO A 9 55.13 -58.56 -3.42
N ALA A 10 53.84 -58.80 -3.62
CA ALA A 10 52.78 -57.81 -3.49
C ALA A 10 52.63 -57.40 -2.01
N SER A 11 53.16 -56.24 -1.64
CA SER A 11 52.84 -55.61 -0.35
C SER A 11 51.52 -54.86 -0.48
N GLY A 12 50.43 -55.53 -0.09
CA GLY A 12 49.14 -54.89 0.15
C GLY A 12 49.28 -53.85 1.26
N ILE A 13 48.89 -52.61 0.97
CA ILE A 13 48.72 -51.57 1.98
C ILE A 13 47.45 -51.92 2.75
N ALA A 14 47.60 -52.36 3.99
CA ALA A 14 46.47 -52.58 4.89
C ALA A 14 45.88 -51.22 5.31
N GLU A 15 44.62 -50.98 4.94
CA GLU A 15 43.82 -49.87 5.46
C GLU A 15 43.54 -50.11 6.96
N GLY A 16 44.41 -49.57 7.80
CA GLY A 16 44.19 -49.49 9.25
C GLY A 16 44.21 -48.04 9.70
N PRO A 17 43.32 -47.61 10.62
CA PRO A 17 43.31 -46.24 11.12
C PRO A 17 44.62 -45.97 11.89
N LEU A 18 45.40 -45.00 11.40
CA LEU A 18 46.58 -44.49 12.10
C LEU A 18 46.14 -43.68 13.33
N THR A 19 46.16 -44.31 14.51
CA THR A 19 45.92 -43.62 15.79
C THR A 19 47.25 -43.25 16.44
N PHE A 20 47.58 -41.96 16.44
CA PHE A 20 48.63 -41.39 17.28
C PHE A 20 48.08 -41.13 18.70
N PRO A 21 48.82 -41.49 19.78
CA PRO A 21 48.36 -41.30 21.15
C PRO A 21 48.35 -39.82 21.53
N GLY A 22 47.18 -39.31 21.95
CA GLY A 22 47.00 -37.95 22.50
C GLY A 22 46.27 -36.95 21.62
N THR A 23 45.93 -37.30 20.37
CA THR A 23 45.10 -36.45 19.50
C THR A 23 43.66 -36.97 19.44
N PRO A 24 42.63 -36.10 19.60
CA PRO A 24 41.24 -36.52 19.41
C PRO A 24 41.06 -37.11 18.01
N PRO A 25 40.22 -38.14 17.82
CA PRO A 25 40.03 -38.76 16.53
C PRO A 25 39.66 -37.69 15.51
N VAL A 26 40.46 -37.57 14.45
CA VAL A 26 40.14 -36.73 13.28
C VAL A 26 38.89 -37.34 12.67
N THR A 27 37.74 -36.82 13.07
CA THR A 27 36.44 -37.23 12.58
C THR A 27 36.43 -36.89 11.10
N ASP A 28 36.19 -37.87 10.24
CA ASP A 28 36.23 -37.69 8.80
C ASP A 28 35.16 -36.69 8.35
N ARG A 29 35.58 -35.43 8.20
CA ARG A 29 34.71 -34.33 7.78
C ARG A 29 34.28 -34.47 6.32
N ARG A 30 34.94 -35.31 5.50
CA ARG A 30 34.62 -35.46 4.07
C ARG A 30 33.22 -36.03 3.85
N GLY A 31 32.79 -36.97 4.69
CA GLY A 31 31.42 -37.49 4.66
C GLY A 31 30.36 -36.45 5.06
N ALA A 32 30.67 -35.59 6.04
CA ALA A 32 29.81 -34.49 6.44
C ALA A 32 29.66 -33.44 5.32
N PHE A 33 30.78 -33.05 4.69
CA PHE A 33 30.77 -32.15 3.53
C PHE A 33 30.05 -32.74 2.33
N ALA A 34 30.23 -34.03 2.02
CA ALA A 34 29.51 -34.69 0.94
C ALA A 34 27.99 -34.73 1.20
N GLY A 35 27.58 -34.97 2.44
CA GLY A 35 26.17 -34.95 2.84
C GLY A 35 25.55 -33.55 2.82
N GLU A 36 26.32 -32.51 3.16
CA GLU A 36 25.90 -31.11 3.06
C GLU A 36 25.83 -30.64 1.60
N LEU A 37 26.80 -31.02 0.76
CA LEU A 37 26.79 -30.73 -0.67
C LEU A 37 25.59 -31.39 -1.37
N ALA A 38 25.28 -32.64 -1.03
CA ALA A 38 24.12 -33.34 -1.58
C ALA A 38 22.79 -32.69 -1.16
N ARG A 39 22.69 -32.23 0.10
CA ARG A 39 21.52 -31.46 0.58
C ARG A 39 21.38 -30.14 -0.15
N ALA A 40 22.46 -29.37 -0.27
CA ALA A 40 22.47 -28.10 -1.00
C ALA A 40 22.10 -28.28 -2.48
N HIS A 41 22.56 -29.37 -3.11
CA HIS A 41 22.20 -29.66 -4.51
C HIS A 41 20.70 -29.97 -4.65
N SER A 42 20.16 -30.81 -3.76
CA SER A 42 18.73 -31.14 -3.72
C SER A 42 17.86 -29.89 -3.46
N GLU A 43 18.24 -29.04 -2.52
CA GLU A 43 17.55 -27.78 -2.23
C GLU A 43 17.56 -26.83 -3.43
N LEU A 44 18.70 -26.75 -4.14
CA LEU A 44 18.83 -25.90 -5.32
C LEU A 44 18.02 -26.43 -6.51
N GLU A 45 17.95 -27.75 -6.70
CA GLU A 45 17.06 -28.37 -7.68
C GLU A 45 15.59 -28.12 -7.35
N GLN A 46 15.19 -28.27 -6.09
CA GLN A 46 13.83 -27.96 -5.63
C GLN A 46 13.48 -26.48 -5.84
N ALA A 47 14.40 -25.56 -5.49
CA ALA A 47 14.20 -24.14 -5.72
C ALA A 47 14.04 -23.82 -7.21
N ARG A 48 14.86 -24.42 -8.09
CA ARG A 48 14.73 -24.27 -9.54
C ARG A 48 13.41 -24.81 -10.07
N ALA A 49 12.96 -25.95 -9.57
CA ALA A 49 11.67 -26.53 -9.94
C ALA A 49 10.51 -25.60 -9.54
N GLN A 50 10.55 -25.05 -8.33
CA GLN A 50 9.55 -24.08 -7.85
C GLN A 50 9.55 -22.81 -8.69
N VAL A 51 10.72 -22.26 -9.06
CA VAL A 51 10.81 -21.09 -9.94
C VAL A 51 10.18 -21.39 -11.30
N ALA A 52 10.55 -22.51 -11.93
CA ALA A 52 10.00 -22.90 -13.22
C ALA A 52 8.48 -23.12 -13.19
N GLU A 53 7.95 -23.64 -12.09
CA GLU A 53 6.50 -23.79 -11.88
C GLU A 53 5.80 -22.43 -11.72
N ARG A 54 6.37 -21.52 -10.92
CA ARG A 54 5.85 -20.16 -10.75
C ARG A 54 5.91 -19.35 -12.05
N GLU A 55 6.95 -19.50 -12.84
CA GLU A 55 7.06 -18.85 -14.16
C GLU A 55 5.99 -19.36 -15.13
N ARG A 56 5.74 -20.68 -15.18
CA ARG A 56 4.63 -21.23 -15.96
C ARG A 56 3.28 -20.72 -15.49
N GLU A 57 3.09 -20.59 -14.18
CA GLU A 57 1.87 -20.05 -13.61
C GLU A 57 1.69 -18.56 -13.95
N ILE A 58 2.75 -17.77 -13.87
CA ILE A 58 2.73 -16.36 -14.30
C ILE A 58 2.38 -16.27 -15.79
N GLU A 59 2.98 -17.10 -16.64
CA GLU A 59 2.70 -17.11 -18.07
C GLU A 59 1.26 -17.53 -18.37
N ARG A 60 0.75 -18.54 -17.64
CA ARG A 60 -0.65 -18.95 -17.68
C ARG A 60 -1.58 -17.81 -17.31
N LEU A 61 -1.33 -17.14 -16.18
CA LEU A 61 -2.13 -16.01 -15.71
C LEU A 61 -2.06 -14.80 -16.66
N ARG A 62 -0.91 -14.57 -17.31
CA ARG A 62 -0.75 -13.52 -18.33
C ARG A 62 -1.56 -13.80 -19.59
N THR A 63 -1.61 -15.05 -20.02
CA THR A 63 -2.33 -15.48 -21.23
C THR A 63 -3.80 -15.83 -20.95
N GLU A 64 -4.20 -15.93 -19.69
CA GLU A 64 -5.59 -16.10 -19.29
C GLU A 64 -6.40 -14.88 -19.73
N GLN A 65 -7.44 -15.17 -20.53
CA GLN A 65 -8.29 -14.16 -21.14
C GLN A 65 -8.92 -13.29 -20.05
N ILE A 66 -8.85 -11.98 -20.21
CA ILE A 66 -9.52 -11.05 -19.31
C ILE A 66 -11.02 -11.24 -19.49
N THR A 67 -11.71 -11.69 -18.44
CA THR A 67 -13.14 -11.97 -18.43
C THR A 67 -13.96 -10.88 -17.78
N ASP A 68 -13.34 -10.04 -16.95
CA ASP A 68 -14.00 -8.97 -16.18
C ASP A 68 -13.22 -7.65 -16.35
N GLY A 69 -13.95 -6.53 -16.40
CA GLY A 69 -13.38 -5.19 -16.45
C GLY A 69 -12.67 -4.80 -15.14
N SER A 70 -12.97 -5.49 -14.03
CA SER A 70 -12.30 -5.29 -12.73
C SER A 70 -10.87 -5.84 -12.66
N ASP A 71 -10.40 -6.51 -13.72
CA ASP A 71 -9.07 -7.12 -13.76
C ASP A 71 -7.98 -6.06 -13.47
N PRO A 72 -7.07 -6.30 -12.50
CA PRO A 72 -6.01 -5.36 -12.15
C PRO A 72 -5.12 -4.95 -13.33
N ARG A 73 -5.02 -5.78 -14.37
CA ARG A 73 -4.28 -5.47 -15.60
C ARG A 73 -4.92 -4.34 -16.42
N LEU A 74 -6.19 -4.03 -16.19
CA LEU A 74 -6.94 -2.99 -16.89
C LEU A 74 -6.93 -1.63 -16.18
N ILE A 75 -6.29 -1.48 -15.02
CA ILE A 75 -6.29 -0.23 -14.26
C ILE A 75 -5.79 0.96 -15.11
N ASP A 76 -4.64 0.83 -15.76
CA ASP A 76 -4.08 1.89 -16.60
C ASP A 76 -4.93 2.16 -17.85
N PHE A 77 -5.63 1.13 -18.35
CA PHE A 77 -6.56 1.27 -19.47
C PHE A 77 -7.76 2.12 -19.07
N TRP A 78 -8.38 1.81 -17.93
CA TRP A 78 -9.51 2.57 -17.40
C TRP A 78 -9.13 4.00 -17.02
N ASP A 79 -7.97 4.22 -16.39
CA ASP A 79 -7.49 5.56 -16.07
C ASP A 79 -7.30 6.43 -17.32
N LYS A 80 -6.73 5.85 -18.40
CA LYS A 80 -6.60 6.56 -19.68
C LYS A 80 -7.96 6.80 -20.33
N ALA A 81 -8.87 5.83 -20.28
CA ALA A 81 -10.21 5.94 -20.84
C ALA A 81 -11.05 6.99 -20.09
N GLY A 82 -10.93 7.09 -18.76
CA GLY A 82 -11.58 8.11 -17.93
C GLY A 82 -11.10 9.51 -18.32
N ARG A 83 -9.79 9.74 -18.43
CA ARG A 83 -9.23 11.03 -18.88
C ARG A 83 -9.69 11.44 -20.28
N ILE A 84 -9.85 10.47 -21.19
CA ILE A 84 -10.37 10.74 -22.54
C ILE A 84 -11.86 11.07 -22.48
N ALA A 85 -12.64 10.33 -21.67
CA ALA A 85 -14.05 10.59 -21.49
C ALA A 85 -14.31 11.99 -20.89
N ASP A 86 -13.50 12.40 -19.92
CA ASP A 86 -13.55 13.74 -19.33
C ASP A 86 -13.22 14.83 -20.36
N HIS A 87 -12.24 14.60 -21.23
CA HIS A 87 -11.86 15.59 -22.25
C HIS A 87 -12.85 15.67 -23.43
N ALA A 88 -13.49 14.56 -23.77
CA ALA A 88 -14.35 14.43 -24.94
C ALA A 88 -15.85 14.47 -24.61
N ASP A 89 -16.21 14.73 -23.36
CA ASP A 89 -17.59 14.83 -22.86
C ASP A 89 -18.40 13.53 -23.05
N PHE A 90 -17.73 12.37 -22.91
CA PHE A 90 -18.33 11.03 -22.99
C PHE A 90 -18.45 10.36 -21.62
N CYS A 91 -18.64 11.18 -20.59
CA CYS A 91 -18.67 10.74 -19.19
C CYS A 91 -19.75 9.67 -18.94
N GLN A 92 -20.96 9.87 -19.49
CA GLN A 92 -22.08 8.94 -19.30
C GLN A 92 -21.85 7.60 -19.98
N GLU A 93 -21.24 7.61 -21.16
CA GLU A 93 -20.91 6.42 -21.93
C GLU A 93 -19.82 5.62 -21.22
N TYR A 94 -18.80 6.29 -20.69
CA TYR A 94 -17.78 5.66 -19.86
C TYR A 94 -18.42 5.00 -18.64
N ASP A 95 -19.26 5.73 -17.90
CA ASP A 95 -19.85 5.23 -16.67
C ASP A 95 -20.77 4.02 -16.94
N ARG A 96 -21.54 4.05 -18.03
CA ARG A 96 -22.33 2.88 -18.47
C ARG A 96 -21.45 1.69 -18.83
N LEU A 97 -20.32 1.92 -19.51
CA LEU A 97 -19.43 0.83 -19.93
C LEU A 97 -18.70 0.23 -18.73
N ALA A 98 -18.22 1.07 -17.81
CA ALA A 98 -17.61 0.67 -16.56
C ALA A 98 -18.60 -0.12 -15.69
N GLU A 99 -19.85 0.30 -15.57
CA GLU A 99 -20.87 -0.44 -14.81
C GLU A 99 -21.20 -1.78 -15.47
N ALA A 100 -21.43 -1.81 -16.79
CA ALA A 100 -21.78 -3.02 -17.52
C ALA A 100 -20.66 -4.08 -17.53
N MET A 101 -19.40 -3.64 -17.50
CA MET A 101 -18.22 -4.50 -17.52
C MET A 101 -17.61 -4.68 -16.13
N ASN A 102 -18.25 -4.19 -15.06
CA ASN A 102 -17.70 -4.16 -13.69
C ASN A 102 -16.27 -3.59 -13.64
N GLY A 103 -16.01 -2.57 -14.48
CA GLY A 103 -14.75 -1.85 -14.59
C GLY A 103 -14.53 -0.79 -13.52
N THR A 104 -13.39 -0.12 -13.57
CA THR A 104 -13.03 0.93 -12.60
C THR A 104 -13.82 2.23 -12.89
N PRO A 105 -14.58 2.76 -11.92
CA PRO A 105 -15.25 4.06 -12.05
C PRO A 105 -14.23 5.20 -12.27
N ARG A 106 -14.62 6.25 -13.01
CA ARG A 106 -13.75 7.42 -13.21
C ARG A 106 -13.62 8.25 -11.93
N HIS A 107 -12.46 8.88 -11.74
CA HIS A 107 -12.32 9.94 -10.75
C HIS A 107 -13.07 11.19 -11.21
N ARG A 108 -13.81 11.82 -10.30
CA ARG A 108 -14.53 13.07 -10.56
C ARG A 108 -14.08 14.12 -9.57
N ASP A 109 -13.78 15.31 -10.09
CA ASP A 109 -13.53 16.49 -9.27
C ASP A 109 -14.87 17.17 -8.96
N TRP A 110 -15.12 17.41 -7.67
CA TRP A 110 -16.32 18.10 -7.20
C TRP A 110 -15.92 19.44 -6.60
N GLU A 111 -16.63 20.49 -6.95
CA GLU A 111 -16.53 21.77 -6.27
C GLU A 111 -17.60 21.81 -5.18
N VAL A 112 -17.14 21.86 -3.94
CA VAL A 112 -18.01 21.84 -2.76
C VAL A 112 -17.97 23.21 -2.12
N GLU A 113 -19.08 23.93 -2.19
CA GLU A 113 -19.26 25.20 -1.48
C GLU A 113 -19.92 24.92 -0.13
N ALA A 114 -19.31 25.44 0.94
CA ALA A 114 -19.87 25.35 2.28
C ALA A 114 -20.29 26.75 2.74
N GLU A 115 -21.58 26.91 3.04
CA GLU A 115 -22.11 28.10 3.69
C GLU A 115 -22.11 27.85 5.21
N VAL A 116 -21.40 28.70 5.96
CA VAL A 116 -21.29 28.59 7.42
C VAL A 116 -21.99 29.78 8.05
N THR A 117 -23.09 29.53 8.77
CA THR A 117 -23.77 30.54 9.57
C THR A 117 -23.30 30.43 11.01
N VAL A 118 -22.81 31.55 11.56
CA VAL A 118 -22.30 31.62 12.94
C VAL A 118 -23.26 32.47 13.78
N THR A 119 -23.77 31.90 14.87
CA THR A 119 -24.53 32.67 15.87
C THR A 119 -23.63 33.02 17.05
N VAL A 120 -23.48 34.31 17.33
CA VAL A 120 -22.71 34.84 18.46
C VAL A 120 -23.65 35.57 19.41
N ARG A 121 -23.61 35.21 20.69
CA ARG A 121 -24.39 35.89 21.74
C ARG A 121 -23.49 36.88 22.46
N LEU A 122 -23.83 38.16 22.36
CA LEU A 122 -23.16 39.24 23.09
C LEU A 122 -23.97 39.64 24.32
N THR A 123 -23.28 39.87 25.43
CA THR A 123 -23.87 40.49 26.62
C THR A 123 -23.30 41.89 26.75
N TYR A 124 -24.14 42.90 26.56
CA TYR A 124 -23.78 44.30 26.72
C TYR A 124 -24.42 44.84 28.00
N SER A 125 -23.66 45.60 28.80
CA SER A 125 -24.14 46.19 30.05
C SER A 125 -24.01 47.70 29.97
N THR A 126 -25.14 48.40 30.05
CA THR A 126 -25.21 49.87 30.08
C THR A 126 -26.06 50.33 31.25
N SER A 127 -25.76 51.51 31.77
CA SER A 127 -26.57 52.18 32.79
C SER A 127 -27.46 53.21 32.11
N ALA A 128 -28.77 52.98 32.11
CA ALA A 128 -29.76 53.89 31.56
C ALA A 128 -30.88 54.17 32.57
N THR A 129 -31.65 55.24 32.33
CA THR A 129 -32.75 55.66 33.21
C THR A 129 -34.03 54.86 32.94
N THR A 130 -34.19 54.37 31.71
CA THR A 130 -35.30 53.50 31.29
C THR A 130 -34.78 52.28 30.51
N GLU A 131 -35.61 51.25 30.37
CA GLU A 131 -35.29 50.05 29.58
C GLU A 131 -35.16 50.37 28.09
N ASP A 132 -36.04 51.24 27.56
CA ASP A 132 -35.99 51.69 26.17
C ASP A 132 -34.67 52.42 25.87
N ASP A 133 -34.23 53.31 26.77
CA ASP A 133 -32.93 53.97 26.64
C ASP A 133 -31.77 52.96 26.74
N ALA A 134 -31.90 51.87 27.50
CA ALA A 134 -30.87 50.85 27.61
C ALA A 134 -30.74 50.03 26.31
N ASP A 135 -31.85 49.67 25.68
CA ASP A 135 -31.89 48.95 24.39
C ASP A 135 -31.35 49.83 23.26
N GLU A 136 -31.71 51.12 23.22
CA GLU A 136 -31.19 52.07 22.22
C GLU A 136 -29.68 52.28 22.38
N ASN A 137 -29.20 52.49 23.61
CA ASN A 137 -27.77 52.59 23.90
C ASN A 137 -26.99 51.28 23.60
N ALA A 138 -27.65 50.12 23.71
CA ALA A 138 -27.03 48.85 23.34
C ALA A 138 -26.94 48.69 21.81
N ARG A 139 -27.97 49.08 21.06
CA ARG A 139 -27.96 49.01 19.59
C ARG A 139 -26.96 49.96 18.96
N ASP A 140 -26.85 51.16 19.49
CA ASP A 140 -25.90 52.17 19.00
C ASP A 140 -24.47 51.92 19.50
N GLY A 141 -24.33 51.23 20.64
CA GLY A 141 -23.04 50.96 21.27
C GLY A 141 -22.35 49.68 20.78
N ILE A 142 -23.11 48.68 20.30
CA ILE A 142 -22.54 47.43 19.77
C ILE A 142 -22.10 47.66 18.33
N ASP A 143 -20.79 47.58 18.09
CA ASP A 143 -20.23 47.63 16.74
C ASP A 143 -19.78 46.25 16.23
N ILE A 144 -19.29 46.22 14.98
CA ILE A 144 -18.82 44.97 14.38
C ILE A 144 -17.51 44.47 15.01
N ASP A 145 -16.71 45.36 15.58
CA ASP A 145 -15.44 45.02 16.24
C ASP A 145 -15.70 44.34 17.59
N ASP A 146 -16.74 44.76 18.32
CA ASP A 146 -17.25 44.11 19.52
C ASP A 146 -17.78 42.70 19.21
N VAL A 147 -18.48 42.52 18.07
CA VAL A 147 -18.94 41.20 17.61
C VAL A 147 -17.77 40.29 17.29
N ILE A 148 -16.73 40.80 16.61
CA ILE A 148 -15.51 40.06 16.29
C ILE A 148 -14.74 39.71 17.56
N ALA A 149 -14.65 40.64 18.52
CA ALA A 149 -14.01 40.41 19.82
C ALA A 149 -14.76 39.33 20.63
N ALA A 150 -16.09 39.42 20.72
CA ALA A 150 -16.91 38.42 21.38
C ALA A 150 -16.82 37.04 20.72
N TYR A 151 -16.76 36.98 19.40
CA TYR A 151 -16.52 35.73 18.67
C TYR A 151 -15.15 35.12 19.00
N ARG A 152 -14.11 35.95 19.13
CA ARG A 152 -12.75 35.51 19.48
C ARG A 152 -12.64 35.04 20.93
N ASP A 153 -13.29 35.73 21.86
CA ASP A 153 -13.14 35.50 23.30
C ASP A 153 -14.06 34.40 23.83
N ASN A 154 -15.31 34.31 23.33
CA ASN A 154 -16.30 33.35 23.81
C ASN A 154 -16.53 32.17 22.85
N GLY A 155 -16.01 32.26 21.62
CA GLY A 155 -16.39 31.35 20.54
C GLY A 155 -17.83 31.61 20.07
N SER A 156 -18.35 30.71 19.24
CA SER A 156 -19.76 30.72 18.82
C SER A 156 -20.59 29.73 19.62
N GLU A 157 -21.84 30.08 19.93
CA GLU A 157 -22.77 29.18 20.63
C GLU A 157 -23.24 28.04 19.71
N SER A 158 -23.33 28.27 18.40
CA SER A 158 -23.70 27.25 17.43
C SER A 158 -23.10 27.54 16.05
N PHE A 159 -22.73 26.46 15.35
CA PHE A 159 -22.39 26.46 13.94
C PHE A 159 -23.47 25.69 13.20
N ASP A 160 -24.10 26.34 12.23
CA ASP A 160 -24.90 25.63 11.23
C ASP A 160 -24.10 25.62 9.93
N VAL A 161 -23.77 24.42 9.47
CA VAL A 161 -22.95 24.21 8.27
C VAL A 161 -23.84 23.56 7.23
N SER A 162 -24.17 24.31 6.19
CA SER A 162 -24.85 23.80 5.02
C SER A 162 -23.83 23.56 3.92
N ILE A 163 -23.73 22.32 3.46
CA ILE A 163 -22.81 21.94 2.38
C ILE A 163 -23.62 21.81 1.11
N ILE A 164 -23.30 22.64 0.12
CA ILE A 164 -23.88 22.58 -1.22
C ILE A 164 -22.80 22.04 -2.16
N SER A 165 -22.98 20.79 -2.58
CA SER A 165 -22.12 20.16 -3.59
C SER A 165 -22.74 20.31 -4.97
N THR A 166 -21.96 20.81 -5.94
CA THR A 166 -22.41 20.90 -7.34
C THR A 166 -21.40 20.17 -8.23
N GLU A 167 -21.88 19.29 -9.10
CA GLU A 167 -21.04 18.62 -10.11
C GLU A 167 -20.62 19.66 -11.17
N ARG A 168 -19.32 19.72 -11.51
CA ARG A 168 -18.90 20.45 -12.71
C ARG A 168 -19.19 19.58 -13.93
N VAL A 169 -20.09 20.06 -14.78
CA VAL A 169 -20.34 19.55 -16.14
C VAL A 169 -19.25 20.08 -17.07
#